data_AF-A0A8C3YP48-F1
#
_entry.id   AF-A0A8C3YP48-F1
#
_cell.length_a   1.000
_cell.length_b   1.000
_cell.length_c   1.000
_cell.angle_alpha   90.00
_cell.angle_beta   90.00
_cell.angle_gamma   90.00
#
_symmetry.space_group_name_H-M   'P 1'
#
loop_
_entity.id
_entity.type
_entity.pdbx_description
1 polymer ?
#
loop_
_entity_poly.entity_id
_entity_poly.type
_entity_poly.pdbx_seq_one_letter_code
_entity_poly.pdbx_strand_id
1 'polypeptide(L)'
;ILRVGEPRMSGDLPKQVKLKKPSRLKTLDTKPGLYTAYTAHLHRDKALLRRLLKGLQKKRPADVQTALLRRHLLELTQSFIFPLEHYMASLMPLQKSITPWKTPPQIRPFRQDDFLRSLEHAGPQLTCVLKGDWLGLYRRFFKSPHFDGWYRQRHKEMAQKLEVLHLEAMCEADKSEVEVVDLVLKLRERLVRAQGRQLPVKEATLKRARLYIDTVISSLPEDLQVILCAP
;
A
#
# COMPACT_ATOMS: atom_id res chain seq x y z
N ILE A 1 31.14 -0.48 -17.69
CA ILE A 1 31.91 -0.96 -18.86
C ILE A 1 31.46 -2.38 -19.19
N LEU A 2 30.79 -2.57 -20.32
CA LEU A 2 30.47 -3.90 -20.84
C LEU A 2 31.63 -4.33 -21.76
N ARG A 3 32.28 -5.46 -21.46
CA ARG A 3 33.25 -6.09 -22.36
C ARG A 3 32.62 -7.32 -22.97
N VAL A 4 32.32 -7.22 -24.26
CA VAL A 4 31.87 -8.35 -25.08
C VAL A 4 33.12 -9.10 -25.53
N GLY A 5 33.17 -10.41 -25.27
CA GLY A 5 34.24 -11.26 -25.79
C GLY A 5 33.96 -11.64 -27.24
N GLU A 6 34.95 -12.19 -27.94
CA GLU A 6 34.72 -12.75 -29.27
C GLU A 6 33.61 -13.81 -29.22
N PRO A 7 32.73 -13.88 -30.25
CA PRO A 7 31.65 -14.85 -30.31
C PRO A 7 32.25 -16.27 -30.37
N ARG A 8 32.33 -16.93 -29.22
CA ARG A 8 32.73 -18.34 -29.18
C ARG A 8 31.63 -19.19 -29.77
N MET A 9 31.98 -20.02 -30.75
CA MET A 9 31.12 -21.04 -31.32
C MET A 9 30.51 -21.91 -30.22
N SER A 10 29.25 -22.31 -30.43
CA SER A 10 28.41 -23.03 -29.47
C SER A 10 29.15 -24.20 -28.79
N GLY A 11 29.41 -24.09 -27.49
CA GLY A 11 29.97 -25.18 -26.67
C GLY A 11 30.82 -24.70 -25.50
N ASP A 12 31.44 -23.53 -25.59
CA ASP A 12 32.50 -23.13 -24.67
C ASP A 12 32.04 -22.03 -23.69
N LEU A 13 31.14 -22.40 -22.77
CA LEU A 13 30.72 -21.52 -21.68
C LEU A 13 31.80 -21.45 -20.59
N PRO A 14 32.18 -20.27 -20.10
CA PRO A 14 33.29 -20.13 -19.15
C PRO A 14 32.97 -20.84 -17.83
N LYS A 15 33.82 -21.83 -17.48
CA LYS A 15 33.71 -22.64 -16.25
C LYS A 15 33.85 -21.81 -14.96
N GLN A 16 34.44 -20.62 -15.02
CA GLN A 16 34.57 -19.70 -13.89
C GLN A 16 34.83 -18.24 -14.34
N VAL A 17 33.91 -17.33 -14.01
CA VAL A 17 34.16 -15.88 -14.10
C VAL A 17 34.52 -15.36 -12.70
N LYS A 18 35.83 -15.28 -12.41
CA LYS A 18 36.35 -14.53 -11.25
C LYS A 18 36.46 -13.06 -11.67
N LEU A 19 35.67 -12.19 -11.04
CA LEU A 19 35.78 -10.73 -11.23
C LEU A 19 37.05 -10.20 -10.53
N LYS A 20 37.87 -9.45 -11.27
CA LYS A 20 38.98 -8.65 -10.71
C LYS A 20 38.44 -7.33 -10.14
N LYS A 21 39.06 -6.84 -9.06
CA LYS A 21 38.71 -5.54 -8.43
C LYS A 21 38.88 -4.38 -9.44
N PRO A 22 38.01 -3.36 -9.42
CA PRO A 22 37.99 -2.28 -10.42
C PRO A 22 39.27 -1.44 -10.45
N SER A 23 39.98 -1.32 -9.32
CA SER A 23 41.23 -0.54 -9.21
C SER A 23 42.45 -1.16 -9.91
N ARG A 24 42.33 -2.35 -10.50
CA ARG A 24 43.44 -3.05 -11.20
C ARG A 24 43.08 -3.47 -12.64
N LEU A 25 42.13 -2.78 -13.28
CA LEU A 25 41.70 -3.10 -14.64
C LEU A 25 42.62 -2.41 -15.66
N LYS A 26 43.64 -3.12 -16.17
CA LYS A 26 44.33 -2.73 -17.41
C LYS A 26 43.45 -3.09 -18.61
N THR A 27 43.40 -2.21 -19.60
CA THR A 27 42.43 -2.21 -20.71
C THR A 27 42.55 -3.38 -21.68
N LEU A 28 43.58 -4.23 -21.57
CA LEU A 28 43.83 -5.33 -22.52
C LEU A 28 43.67 -6.75 -21.90
N ASP A 29 43.82 -6.92 -20.58
CA ASP A 29 43.84 -8.26 -19.92
C ASP A 29 42.54 -8.65 -19.18
N THR A 30 41.43 -7.97 -19.48
CA THR A 30 40.19 -8.13 -18.71
C THR A 30 39.19 -9.02 -19.43
N LYS A 31 38.83 -10.12 -18.76
CA LYS A 31 37.89 -11.12 -19.28
C LYS A 31 36.56 -10.49 -19.71
N PRO A 32 35.84 -11.08 -20.68
CA PRO A 32 34.49 -10.66 -21.02
C PRO A 32 33.58 -10.58 -19.79
N GLY A 33 32.79 -9.51 -19.69
CA GLY A 33 31.91 -9.28 -18.55
C GLY A 33 31.48 -7.83 -18.36
N LEU A 34 30.54 -7.63 -17.44
CA LEU A 34 30.10 -6.31 -16.99
C LEU A 34 30.96 -5.85 -15.80
N TYR A 35 31.69 -4.77 -15.99
CA TYR A 35 32.45 -4.08 -14.95
C TYR A 35 31.71 -2.83 -14.55
N THR A 36 31.37 -2.74 -13.27
CA THR A 36 30.64 -1.61 -12.70
C THR A 36 31.24 -1.25 -11.34
N ALA A 37 31.27 0.05 -11.02
CA ALA A 37 31.56 0.53 -9.68
C ALA A 37 30.37 0.30 -8.72
N TYR A 38 29.23 -0.15 -9.26
CA TYR A 38 28.05 -0.47 -8.48
C TYR A 38 28.31 -1.60 -7.49
N THR A 39 28.09 -1.31 -6.21
CA THR A 39 28.06 -2.28 -5.14
C THR A 39 26.65 -2.82 -4.96
N ALA A 40 26.45 -4.11 -5.25
CA ALA A 40 25.16 -4.75 -5.04
C ALA A 40 24.87 -4.93 -3.54
N HIS A 41 23.65 -4.60 -3.11
CA HIS A 41 23.20 -4.82 -1.74
C HIS A 41 23.00 -6.32 -1.44
N LEU A 42 22.45 -7.08 -2.39
CA LEU A 42 22.17 -8.51 -2.23
C LEU A 42 23.22 -9.36 -2.94
N HIS A 43 23.49 -10.52 -2.36
CA HIS A 43 24.36 -11.52 -2.96
C HIS A 43 23.67 -12.20 -4.14
N ARG A 44 24.48 -12.60 -5.13
CA ARG A 44 24.01 -13.38 -6.29
C ARG A 44 23.47 -14.75 -5.87
N ASP A 45 22.35 -15.14 -6.48
CA ASP A 45 21.82 -16.49 -6.37
C ASP A 45 22.68 -17.47 -7.18
N LYS A 46 23.60 -18.17 -6.52
CA LYS A 46 24.44 -19.19 -7.16
C LYS A 46 23.64 -20.39 -7.66
N ALA A 47 22.49 -20.71 -7.07
CA ALA A 47 21.67 -21.84 -7.49
C ALA A 47 20.94 -21.50 -8.80
N LEU A 48 20.33 -20.31 -8.87
CA LEU A 48 19.72 -19.79 -10.10
C LEU A 48 20.74 -19.73 -11.24
N LEU A 49 21.91 -19.13 -11.00
CA LEU A 49 22.94 -19.00 -12.03
C LEU A 49 23.40 -20.36 -12.58
N ARG A 50 23.59 -21.36 -11.71
CA ARG A 50 23.90 -22.73 -12.14
C ARG A 50 22.76 -23.34 -12.96
N ARG A 51 21.50 -23.10 -12.58
CA ARG A 51 20.31 -23.63 -13.28
C ARG A 51 20.11 -23.01 -14.66
N LEU A 52 20.43 -21.72 -14.81
CA LEU A 52 20.45 -21.01 -16.09
C LEU A 52 21.58 -21.48 -16.99
N LEU A 53 22.80 -21.57 -16.44
CA LEU A 53 23.97 -22.03 -17.20
C LEU A 53 23.77 -23.46 -17.74
N LYS A 54 23.25 -24.37 -16.91
CA LYS A 54 22.87 -25.72 -17.34
C LYS A 54 21.77 -25.70 -18.40
N GLY A 55 20.84 -24.75 -18.33
CA GLY A 55 19.80 -24.55 -19.34
C GLY A 55 20.39 -24.18 -20.71
N LEU A 56 21.34 -23.25 -20.73
CA LEU A 56 22.07 -22.86 -21.93
C LEU A 56 22.87 -24.03 -22.52
N GLN A 57 23.60 -24.76 -21.68
CA GLN A 57 24.38 -25.94 -22.11
C GLN A 57 23.49 -27.02 -22.74
N LYS A 58 22.28 -27.21 -22.22
CA LYS A 58 21.30 -28.17 -22.72
C LYS A 58 20.44 -27.64 -23.88
N LYS A 59 20.79 -26.49 -24.48
CA LYS A 59 20.02 -25.82 -25.54
C LYS A 59 18.52 -25.66 -25.18
N ARG A 60 18.22 -25.39 -23.91
CA ARG A 60 16.85 -25.16 -23.44
C ARG A 60 16.26 -23.96 -24.19
N PRO A 61 14.99 -24.03 -24.65
CA PRO A 61 14.33 -22.91 -25.32
C PRO A 61 14.42 -21.62 -24.51
N ALA A 62 14.56 -20.49 -25.22
CA ALA A 62 14.72 -19.17 -24.61
C ALA A 62 13.54 -18.79 -23.71
N ASP A 63 12.32 -19.19 -24.09
CA ASP A 63 11.10 -18.89 -23.34
C ASP A 63 11.11 -19.54 -21.95
N VAL A 64 11.62 -20.76 -21.84
CA VAL A 64 11.71 -21.45 -20.55
C VAL A 64 12.74 -20.77 -19.65
N GLN A 65 13.84 -20.26 -20.21
CA GLN A 65 14.82 -19.49 -19.43
C GLN A 65 14.29 -18.14 -18.99
N THR A 66 13.55 -17.47 -19.88
CA THR A 66 12.88 -16.20 -19.59
C THR A 66 11.82 -16.37 -18.51
N ALA A 67 11.00 -17.42 -18.58
CA ALA A 67 10.00 -17.74 -17.56
C ALA A 67 10.63 -18.01 -16.19
N LEU A 68 11.75 -18.76 -16.18
CA LEU A 68 12.50 -19.06 -14.95
C LEU A 68 13.08 -17.78 -14.32
N LEU A 69 13.60 -16.86 -15.12
CA LEU A 69 14.06 -15.54 -14.67
C LEU A 69 12.92 -14.68 -14.13
N ARG A 70 11.82 -14.56 -14.89
CA ARG A 70 10.63 -13.78 -14.49
C ARG A 70 10.08 -14.27 -13.16
N ARG A 71 9.94 -15.60 -13.00
CA ARG A 71 9.46 -16.20 -11.74
C ARG A 71 10.38 -15.84 -10.57
N HIS A 72 11.70 -16.00 -10.74
CA HIS A 72 12.64 -15.67 -9.69
C HIS A 72 12.60 -14.18 -9.30
N LEU A 73 12.55 -13.28 -10.29
CA LEU A 73 12.47 -11.84 -10.02
C LEU A 73 11.15 -11.45 -9.36
N LEU A 74 10.05 -12.10 -9.72
CA LEU A 74 8.75 -11.92 -9.06
C LEU A 74 8.81 -12.36 -7.59
N GLU A 75 9.30 -13.58 -7.33
CA GLU A 75 9.48 -14.11 -5.97
C GLU A 75 10.34 -13.15 -5.11
N LEU A 76 11.46 -12.66 -5.66
CA LEU A 76 12.31 -11.69 -4.97
C LEU A 76 11.61 -10.36 -4.70
N THR A 77 10.82 -9.87 -5.66
CA THR A 77 10.07 -8.62 -5.51
C THR A 77 9.01 -8.78 -4.43
N GLN A 78 8.29 -9.91 -4.40
CA GLN A 78 7.30 -10.21 -3.36
C GLN A 78 7.95 -10.30 -1.97
N SER A 79 9.07 -11.02 -1.84
CA SER A 79 9.83 -11.07 -0.58
C SER A 79 10.30 -9.70 -0.11
N PHE A 80 10.67 -8.81 -1.04
CA PHE A 80 11.08 -7.44 -0.72
C PHE A 80 9.89 -6.54 -0.35
N ILE A 81 8.75 -6.68 -1.02
CA ILE A 81 7.57 -5.81 -0.79
C ILE A 81 6.77 -6.27 0.42
N PHE A 82 6.70 -7.57 0.72
CA PHE A 82 5.84 -8.10 1.78
C PHE A 82 6.03 -7.43 3.16
N PRO A 83 7.27 -7.23 3.67
CA PRO A 83 7.46 -6.52 4.95
C PRO A 83 6.94 -5.08 4.92
N LEU A 84 7.09 -4.38 3.78
CA LEU A 84 6.59 -3.01 3.61
C LEU A 84 5.07 -2.98 3.66
N GLU A 85 4.41 -3.92 2.99
CA GLU A 85 2.95 -4.02 3.00
C GLU A 85 2.41 -4.36 4.39
N HIS A 86 3.07 -5.27 5.09
CA HIS A 86 2.71 -5.62 6.45
C HIS A 86 2.85 -4.42 7.39
N TYR A 87 3.96 -3.67 7.30
CA TYR A 87 4.14 -2.46 8.08
C TYR A 87 3.10 -1.39 7.72
N MET A 88 2.81 -1.16 6.43
CA MET A 88 1.75 -0.24 6.00
C MET A 88 0.39 -0.62 6.58
N ALA A 89 0.03 -1.91 6.55
CA ALA A 89 -1.20 -2.40 7.15
C ALA A 89 -1.26 -2.12 8.66
N SER A 90 -0.13 -2.22 9.36
CA SER A 90 -0.05 -1.87 10.78
C SER A 90 -0.33 -0.39 11.06
N LEU A 91 -0.16 0.50 10.08
CA LEU A 91 -0.46 1.93 10.23
C LEU A 91 -1.96 2.23 10.17
N MET A 92 -2.80 1.28 9.74
CA MET A 92 -4.25 1.43 9.77
C MET A 92 -4.75 1.64 11.21
N PRO A 93 -5.75 2.51 11.42
CA PRO A 93 -6.46 2.56 12.69
C PRO A 93 -7.20 1.24 12.95
N LEU A 94 -7.44 0.94 14.22
CA LEU A 94 -8.22 -0.24 14.61
C LEU A 94 -9.69 -0.01 14.23
N GLN A 95 -10.37 -1.02 13.70
CA GLN A 95 -11.78 -0.90 13.31
C GLN A 95 -12.67 -0.41 14.46
N LYS A 96 -12.44 -0.91 15.69
CA LYS A 96 -13.14 -0.45 16.90
C LYS A 96 -12.97 1.04 17.24
N SER A 97 -11.98 1.73 16.65
CA SER A 97 -11.76 3.17 16.83
C SER A 97 -12.46 4.03 15.78
N ILE A 98 -13.04 3.41 14.76
CA ILE A 98 -13.82 4.08 13.71
C ILE A 98 -15.23 4.26 14.26
N THR A 99 -15.55 5.46 14.72
CA THR A 99 -16.88 5.77 15.23
C THR A 99 -17.76 6.38 14.12
N PRO A 100 -19.07 6.07 14.08
CA PRO A 100 -20.00 6.51 13.04
C PRO A 100 -20.10 8.03 12.88
N TRP A 101 -20.21 8.76 13.99
CA TRP A 101 -20.60 10.18 13.97
C TRP A 101 -19.45 11.14 14.28
N LYS A 102 -18.21 10.65 14.25
CA LYS A 102 -17.00 11.47 14.43
C LYS A 102 -16.09 11.33 13.23
N THR A 103 -15.18 12.28 13.07
CA THR A 103 -14.14 12.21 12.04
C THR A 103 -13.37 10.89 12.14
N PRO A 104 -13.19 10.16 11.02
CA PRO A 104 -12.43 8.93 11.01
C PRO A 104 -11.02 9.13 11.58
N PRO A 105 -10.50 8.18 12.36
CA PRO A 105 -9.13 8.24 12.84
C PRO A 105 -8.14 8.26 11.67
N GLN A 106 -7.10 9.08 11.76
CA GLN A 106 -6.13 9.20 10.67
C GLN A 106 -5.22 7.97 10.57
N ILE A 107 -4.82 7.64 9.34
CA ILE A 107 -3.76 6.64 9.10
C ILE A 107 -2.46 7.16 9.70
N ARG A 108 -1.75 6.32 10.45
CA ARG A 108 -0.49 6.71 11.07
C ARG A 108 0.57 7.00 9.99
N PRO A 109 1.41 8.02 10.17
CA PRO A 109 2.44 8.34 9.18
C PRO A 109 3.48 7.22 9.10
N PHE A 110 4.00 6.98 7.90
CA PHE A 110 5.05 6.00 7.68
C PHE A 110 6.38 6.52 8.23
N ARG A 111 7.02 5.77 9.14
CA ARG A 111 8.33 6.12 9.70
C ARG A 111 9.37 5.12 9.24
N GLN A 112 10.36 5.59 8.48
CA GLN A 112 11.42 4.74 7.92
C GLN A 112 12.19 3.99 9.00
N ASP A 113 12.53 4.65 10.12
CA ASP A 113 13.31 4.02 11.19
C ASP A 113 12.53 2.90 11.91
N ASP A 114 11.23 3.10 12.11
CA ASP A 114 10.35 2.09 12.72
C ASP A 114 10.23 0.87 11.80
N PHE A 115 10.04 1.12 10.50
CA PHE A 115 10.04 0.05 9.51
C PHE A 115 11.38 -0.70 9.50
N LEU A 116 12.52 0.00 9.44
CA LEU A 116 13.83 -0.64 9.40
C LEU A 116 14.12 -1.47 10.65
N ARG A 117 13.65 -1.04 11.83
CA ARG A 117 13.72 -1.84 13.07
C ARG A 117 12.85 -3.10 13.01
N SER A 118 11.67 -3.01 12.40
CA SER A 118 10.77 -4.16 12.26
C SER A 118 11.38 -5.30 11.42
N LEU A 119 12.32 -4.99 10.52
CA LEU A 119 12.97 -5.97 9.64
C LEU A 119 13.82 -7.00 10.40
N GLU A 120 14.23 -6.74 11.63
CA GLU A 120 14.93 -7.73 12.46
C GLU A 120 14.08 -9.00 12.66
N HIS A 121 12.77 -8.82 12.82
CA HIS A 121 11.82 -9.88 13.17
C HIS A 121 10.84 -10.21 12.04
N ALA A 122 10.62 -9.28 11.10
CA ALA A 122 9.64 -9.41 10.01
C ALA A 122 10.25 -9.12 8.62
N GLY A 123 11.56 -9.31 8.45
CA GLY A 123 12.24 -8.95 7.21
C GLY A 123 12.15 -10.00 6.07
N PRO A 124 12.66 -9.66 4.87
CA PRO A 124 12.67 -10.55 3.70
C PRO A 124 13.34 -11.90 3.93
N GLN A 125 14.23 -12.00 4.91
CA GLN A 125 14.90 -13.26 5.28
C GLN A 125 13.93 -14.38 5.67
N LEU A 126 12.67 -14.05 6.02
CA LEU A 126 11.64 -15.04 6.31
C LEU A 126 11.09 -15.73 5.06
N THR A 127 11.14 -15.06 3.91
CA THR A 127 10.56 -15.56 2.65
C THR A 127 11.61 -15.71 1.53
N CYS A 128 12.82 -15.19 1.74
CA CYS A 128 13.91 -15.19 0.78
C CYS A 128 15.19 -15.74 1.39
N VAL A 129 15.81 -16.69 0.68
CA VAL A 129 17.11 -17.28 1.07
C VAL A 129 18.31 -16.41 0.70
N LEU A 130 18.10 -15.29 -0.02
CA LEU A 130 19.19 -14.40 -0.40
C LEU A 130 19.71 -13.61 0.81
N LYS A 131 21.05 -13.61 0.91
CA LYS A 131 21.79 -12.87 1.92
C LYS A 131 22.29 -11.56 1.33
N GLY A 132 22.53 -10.58 2.20
CA GLY A 132 23.09 -9.30 1.86
C GLY A 132 22.57 -8.18 2.76
N ASP A 133 22.84 -6.96 2.35
CA ASP A 133 22.43 -5.74 3.02
C ASP A 133 21.00 -5.34 2.62
N TRP A 134 20.01 -6.04 3.18
CA TRP A 134 18.60 -5.71 2.98
C TRP A 134 18.26 -4.30 3.48
N LEU A 135 18.84 -3.88 4.61
CA LEU A 135 18.65 -2.55 5.17
C LEU A 135 19.09 -1.46 4.18
N GLY A 136 20.28 -1.57 3.60
CA GLY A 136 20.76 -0.63 2.58
C GLY A 136 19.92 -0.65 1.31
N LEU A 137 19.39 -1.82 0.91
CA LEU A 137 18.47 -1.90 -0.22
C LEU A 137 17.19 -1.11 0.03
N TYR A 138 16.56 -1.27 1.22
CA TYR A 138 15.39 -0.47 1.59
C TYR A 138 15.69 1.01 1.68
N ARG A 139 16.81 1.41 2.31
CA ARG A 139 17.23 2.82 2.37
C ARG A 139 17.40 3.44 0.98
N ARG A 140 17.91 2.67 0.03
CA ARG A 140 18.03 3.12 -1.36
C ARG A 140 16.68 3.17 -2.05
N PHE A 141 15.80 2.18 -1.81
CA PHE A 141 14.46 2.15 -2.36
C PHE A 141 13.63 3.37 -1.92
N PHE A 142 13.70 3.75 -0.64
CA PHE A 142 13.00 4.93 -0.13
C PHE A 142 13.42 6.25 -0.78
N LYS A 143 14.63 6.31 -1.35
CA LYS A 143 15.13 7.47 -2.10
C LYS A 143 14.78 7.41 -3.59
N SER A 144 14.07 6.37 -4.04
CA SER A 144 13.77 6.15 -5.46
C SER A 144 12.36 6.62 -5.82
N PRO A 145 12.12 7.03 -7.08
CA PRO A 145 10.78 7.35 -7.57
C PRO A 145 9.80 6.16 -7.49
N HIS A 146 10.31 4.93 -7.49
CA HIS A 146 9.48 3.74 -7.37
C HIS A 146 8.79 3.65 -6.01
N PHE A 147 9.50 3.98 -4.92
CA PHE A 147 8.89 4.01 -3.59
C PHE A 147 7.83 5.10 -3.51
N ASP A 148 8.10 6.28 -4.05
CA ASP A 148 7.17 7.39 -4.03
C ASP A 148 5.85 7.06 -4.75
N GLY A 149 5.92 6.45 -5.94
CA GLY A 149 4.74 5.96 -6.65
C GLY A 149 4.01 4.85 -5.89
N TRP A 150 4.73 3.86 -5.38
CA TRP A 150 4.16 2.76 -4.60
C TRP A 150 3.48 3.26 -3.31
N TYR A 151 4.12 4.16 -2.58
CA TYR A 151 3.63 4.70 -1.31
C TYR A 151 2.35 5.51 -1.51
N ARG A 152 2.31 6.41 -2.50
CA ARG A 152 1.10 7.18 -2.82
C ARG A 152 -0.07 6.27 -3.18
N GLN A 153 0.17 5.26 -4.02
CA GLN A 153 -0.86 4.31 -4.40
C GLN A 153 -1.38 3.55 -3.17
N ARG A 154 -0.47 3.03 -2.34
CA ARG A 154 -0.85 2.26 -1.15
C ARG A 154 -1.57 3.10 -0.10
N HIS A 155 -1.14 4.34 0.10
CA HIS A 155 -1.80 5.27 1.00
C HIS A 155 -3.21 5.64 0.51
N LYS A 156 -3.39 5.82 -0.80
CA LYS A 156 -4.71 6.05 -1.40
C LYS A 156 -5.65 4.87 -1.15
N GLU A 157 -5.19 3.64 -1.38
CA GLU A 157 -5.97 2.43 -1.12
C GLU A 157 -6.37 2.31 0.36
N MET A 158 -5.46 2.64 1.28
CA MET A 158 -5.74 2.64 2.70
C MET A 158 -6.76 3.72 3.10
N ALA A 159 -6.65 4.91 2.53
CA ALA A 159 -7.60 6.01 2.77
C ALA A 159 -9.01 5.62 2.28
N GLN A 160 -9.12 5.06 1.08
CA GLN A 160 -10.39 4.55 0.56
C GLN A 160 -10.96 3.43 1.45
N LYS A 161 -10.12 2.51 1.90
CA LYS A 161 -10.56 1.46 2.83
C LYS A 161 -11.09 2.03 4.15
N LEU A 162 -10.45 3.07 4.67
CA LEU A 162 -10.92 3.75 5.89
C LEU A 162 -12.25 4.46 5.67
N GLU A 163 -12.45 5.11 4.53
CA GLU A 163 -13.72 5.75 4.17
C GLU A 163 -14.85 4.72 4.07
N VAL A 164 -14.59 3.57 3.45
CA VAL A 164 -15.56 2.46 3.37
C VAL A 164 -15.93 1.96 4.77
N LEU A 165 -14.93 1.67 5.61
CA LEU A 165 -15.18 1.19 6.99
C LEU A 165 -15.95 2.22 7.83
N HIS A 166 -15.72 3.52 7.61
CA HIS A 166 -16.47 4.56 8.29
C HIS A 166 -17.92 4.63 7.82
N LEU A 167 -18.15 4.54 6.50
CA LEU A 167 -19.51 4.50 5.95
C LEU A 167 -20.27 3.26 6.43
N GLU A 168 -19.62 2.10 6.49
CA GLU A 168 -20.19 0.89 7.08
C GLU A 168 -20.59 1.12 8.54
N ALA A 169 -19.71 1.71 9.35
CA ALA A 169 -20.03 2.06 10.74
C ALA A 169 -21.19 3.06 10.85
N MET A 170 -21.31 4.03 9.93
CA MET A 170 -22.44 4.97 9.86
C MET A 170 -23.77 4.28 9.54
N CYS A 171 -23.76 3.30 8.65
CA CYS A 171 -24.95 2.57 8.26
C CYS A 171 -25.41 1.55 9.32
N GLU A 172 -24.46 0.92 10.03
CA GLU A 172 -24.75 -0.04 11.09
C GLU A 172 -25.12 0.62 12.43
N ALA A 173 -24.74 1.87 12.63
CA ALA A 173 -25.07 2.59 13.85
C ALA A 173 -26.51 3.04 13.86
N ASP A 174 -27.26 2.55 14.84
CA ASP A 174 -28.48 3.23 15.26
C ASP A 174 -28.14 4.67 15.62
N LYS A 175 -28.86 5.62 15.03
CA LYS A 175 -28.73 7.02 15.42
C LYS A 175 -29.04 7.10 16.91
N SER A 176 -28.12 7.65 17.69
CA SER A 176 -28.42 7.86 19.11
C SER A 176 -29.60 8.82 19.22
N GLU A 177 -30.45 8.63 20.23
CA GLU A 177 -31.59 9.51 20.50
C GLU A 177 -31.19 11.00 20.51
N VAL A 178 -30.01 11.31 21.06
CA VAL A 178 -29.43 12.67 21.09
C VAL A 178 -29.17 13.22 19.68
N GLU A 179 -28.65 12.41 18.77
CA GLU A 179 -28.37 12.82 17.39
C GLU A 179 -29.64 12.92 16.56
N VAL A 180 -30.62 12.06 16.83
CA VAL A 180 -31.96 12.16 16.23
C VAL A 180 -32.63 13.46 16.68
N VAL A 181 -32.56 13.79 17.97
CA VAL A 181 -33.04 15.05 18.56
C VAL A 181 -32.33 16.25 17.91
N ASP A 182 -31.00 16.25 17.84
CA ASP A 182 -30.23 17.35 17.22
C ASP A 182 -30.56 17.53 15.72
N LEU A 183 -30.73 16.42 14.98
CA LEU A 183 -31.18 16.44 13.59
C LEU A 183 -32.58 17.08 13.47
N VAL A 184 -33.52 16.70 14.34
CA VAL A 184 -34.87 17.27 14.38
C VAL A 184 -34.82 18.77 14.68
N LEU A 185 -34.04 19.19 15.68
CA LEU A 185 -33.89 20.60 16.05
C LEU A 185 -33.28 21.43 14.90
N LYS A 186 -32.21 20.95 14.27
CA LYS A 186 -31.58 21.61 13.11
C LYS A 186 -32.53 21.71 11.93
N LEU A 187 -33.31 20.67 11.64
CA LEU A 187 -34.29 20.69 10.56
C LEU A 187 -35.43 21.67 10.85
N ARG A 188 -35.93 21.75 12.10
CA ARG A 188 -36.92 22.75 12.51
C ARG A 188 -36.40 24.18 12.37
N GLU A 189 -35.18 24.46 12.84
CA GLU A 189 -34.55 25.78 12.70
C GLU A 189 -34.39 26.19 11.22
N ARG A 190 -34.09 25.24 10.33
CA ARG A 190 -34.02 25.48 8.88
C ARG A 190 -35.40 25.71 8.26
N LEU A 191 -36.44 25.00 8.71
CA LEU A 191 -37.82 25.21 8.26
C LEU A 191 -38.35 26.59 8.64
N VAL A 192 -38.12 27.03 9.89
CA VAL A 192 -38.52 28.37 10.37
C VAL A 192 -37.83 29.45 9.54
N ARG A 193 -36.52 29.31 9.28
CA ARG A 193 -35.77 30.25 8.42
C ARG A 193 -36.27 30.26 6.97
N ALA A 194 -36.66 29.11 6.43
CA ALA A 194 -37.21 29.01 5.08
C ALA A 194 -38.61 29.65 4.96
N GLN A 195 -39.45 29.51 5.98
CA GLN A 195 -40.78 30.14 6.05
C GLN A 195 -40.71 31.65 6.31
N GLY A 196 -39.70 32.10 7.07
CA GLY A 196 -39.47 33.51 7.43
C GLY A 196 -38.98 34.44 6.32
N ARG A 197 -38.93 34.00 5.04
CA ARG A 197 -38.54 34.74 3.82
C ARG A 197 -37.05 34.77 3.44
N GLN A 198 -36.18 33.89 3.96
CA GLN A 198 -34.74 33.93 3.60
C GLN A 198 -34.26 32.87 2.57
N LEU A 199 -35.08 31.90 2.15
CA LEU A 199 -34.65 30.88 1.19
C LEU A 199 -35.75 30.57 0.14
N PRO A 200 -35.46 30.63 -1.18
CA PRO A 200 -36.40 30.24 -2.23
C PRO A 200 -36.50 28.71 -2.33
N VAL A 201 -37.20 28.08 -1.37
CA VAL A 201 -37.41 26.61 -1.33
C VAL A 201 -38.80 26.27 -1.86
N LYS A 202 -38.90 25.22 -2.68
CA LYS A 202 -40.18 24.70 -3.18
C LYS A 202 -41.05 24.21 -2.01
N GLU A 203 -42.33 24.56 -2.02
CA GLU A 203 -43.30 24.17 -0.98
C GLU A 203 -43.36 22.64 -0.77
N ALA A 204 -43.22 21.86 -1.85
CA ALA A 204 -43.16 20.41 -1.80
C ALA A 204 -41.99 19.88 -0.95
N THR A 205 -40.84 20.56 -0.97
CA THR A 205 -39.67 20.21 -0.17
C THR A 205 -39.90 20.52 1.31
N LEU A 206 -40.56 21.64 1.62
CA LEU A 206 -40.92 22.01 3.00
C LEU A 206 -41.91 21.02 3.61
N LYS A 207 -42.90 20.55 2.84
CA LYS A 207 -43.85 19.51 3.27
C LYS A 207 -43.15 18.18 3.52
N ARG A 208 -42.23 17.78 2.62
CA ARG A 208 -41.46 16.55 2.78
C ARG A 208 -40.54 16.59 4.00
N ALA A 209 -39.90 17.72 4.27
CA ALA A 209 -39.07 17.91 5.45
C ALA A 209 -39.88 17.83 6.76
N ARG A 210 -41.09 18.41 6.80
CA ARG A 210 -42.01 18.26 7.94
C ARG A 210 -42.41 16.80 8.17
N LEU A 211 -42.83 16.12 7.11
CA LEU A 211 -43.21 14.70 7.20
C LEU A 211 -42.05 13.81 7.65
N TYR A 212 -40.83 14.11 7.22
CA TYR A 212 -39.62 13.42 7.69
C TYR A 212 -39.37 13.66 9.17
N ILE A 213 -39.49 14.90 9.66
CA ILE A 213 -39.38 15.21 11.09
C ILE A 213 -40.40 14.42 11.90
N ASP A 214 -41.67 14.38 11.47
CA ASP A 214 -42.73 13.68 12.20
C ASP A 214 -42.48 12.16 12.24
N THR A 215 -42.05 11.58 11.11
CA THR A 215 -41.68 10.16 11.03
C THR A 215 -40.53 9.84 11.99
N VAL A 216 -39.51 10.70 12.02
CA VAL A 216 -38.34 10.53 12.89
C VAL A 216 -38.70 10.70 14.37
N ILE A 217 -39.53 11.68 14.72
CA ILE A 217 -40.02 11.86 16.09
C ILE A 217 -40.83 10.63 16.53
N SER A 218 -41.71 10.10 15.68
CA SER A 218 -42.50 8.90 16.02
C SER A 218 -41.68 7.63 16.26
N SER A 219 -40.41 7.61 15.83
CA SER A 219 -39.48 6.51 16.07
C SER A 219 -38.66 6.65 17.37
N LEU A 220 -38.76 7.77 18.08
CA LEU A 220 -38.11 8.00 19.38
C LEU A 220 -38.94 7.45 20.55
N PRO A 221 -38.36 7.25 21.75
CA PRO A 221 -39.12 6.86 22.93
C PRO A 221 -40.07 7.98 23.40
N GLU A 222 -41.11 7.60 24.15
CA GLU A 222 -42.25 8.46 24.51
C GLU A 222 -41.84 9.72 25.30
N ASP A 223 -40.83 9.62 26.16
CA ASP A 223 -40.31 10.74 26.94
C ASP A 223 -39.72 11.85 26.04
N LEU A 224 -38.95 11.46 25.01
CA LEU A 224 -38.39 12.40 24.03
C LEU A 224 -39.44 12.90 23.03
N GLN A 225 -40.43 12.08 22.68
CA GLN A 225 -41.56 12.53 21.87
C GLN A 225 -42.33 13.66 22.56
N VAL A 226 -42.60 13.53 23.87
CA VAL A 226 -43.31 14.57 24.64
C VAL A 226 -42.52 15.89 24.65
N ILE A 227 -41.20 15.84 24.81
CA ILE A 227 -40.33 17.02 24.80
C ILE A 227 -40.30 17.67 23.40
N LEU A 228 -40.19 16.87 22.34
CA LEU A 228 -40.08 17.37 20.97
C LEU A 228 -41.43 17.79 20.37
N CYS A 229 -42.54 17.20 20.79
CA CYS A 229 -43.89 17.57 20.35
C CYS A 229 -44.49 18.73 21.17
N ALA A 230 -43.82 19.17 22.24
CA ALA A 230 -44.23 20.35 22.98
C ALA A 230 -44.20 21.60 22.07
N PRO A 231 -45.22 22.47 22.16
CA PRO A 231 -45.40 23.64 21.29
C PRO A 231 -44.34 24.73 21.48
#